data_AF-X0TBT0-F1
#
_entry.id   AF-X0TBT0-F1
#
_cell.length_a   1.000
_cell.length_b   1.000
_cell.length_c   1.000
_cell.angle_alpha   90.00
_cell.angle_beta   90.00
_cell.angle_gamma   90.00
#
_symmetry.space_group_name_H-M   'P 1'
#
loop_
_entity.id
_entity.type
_entity.pdbx_description
1 polymer ?
#
loop_
_entity_poly.entity_id
_entity_poly.type
_entity_poly.pdbx_seq_one_letter_code
_entity_poly.pdbx_strand_id
1 'polypeptide(L)'
;QLKIILLNFGVTSNFPYADKRNGCLKLYVSLYDNIKKFYGEIGFFSKRKKEILKSITKINSSRLSKNDFIPFLNDYLRRKYRAEFISKNNFDRYNSLIKNYPRLIKIIDKKDKELIDWILKNRFYFDQLINVEKTKKLKNVYSIKVESKCHSFIANGFVNHNTEAKLMPISSELLQDIDKDTVKFTPNFDNS
;
A
#
# COMPACT_ATOMS: atom_id res chain seq x y z
N GLN A 1 -12.68 -8.44 7.66
CA GLN A 1 -12.59 -9.12 6.36
C GLN A 1 -12.90 -8.17 5.19
N LEU A 2 -14.07 -7.49 5.14
CA LEU A 2 -14.43 -6.61 4.00
C LEU A 2 -13.39 -5.51 3.69
N LYS A 3 -12.81 -4.86 4.70
CA LYS A 3 -11.72 -3.87 4.51
C LYS A 3 -10.55 -4.44 3.70
N ILE A 4 -10.12 -5.66 4.01
CA ILE A 4 -9.00 -6.33 3.32
C ILE A 4 -9.38 -6.63 1.88
N ILE A 5 -10.60 -7.10 1.64
CA ILE A 5 -11.09 -7.37 0.28
C ILE A 5 -11.09 -6.08 -0.54
N LEU A 6 -11.62 -4.98 0.00
CA LEU A 6 -11.60 -3.68 -0.70
C LEU A 6 -10.18 -3.20 -1.02
N LEU A 7 -9.23 -3.38 -0.09
CA LEU A 7 -7.83 -3.05 -0.32
C LEU A 7 -7.20 -3.84 -1.48
N ASN A 8 -7.60 -5.10 -1.69
CA ASN A 8 -7.13 -5.90 -2.82
C ASN A 8 -7.60 -5.34 -4.19
N PHE A 9 -8.74 -4.63 -4.22
CA PHE A 9 -9.19 -3.85 -5.39
C PHE A 9 -8.62 -2.42 -5.41
N GLY A 10 -7.67 -2.11 -4.51
CA GLY A 10 -7.09 -0.78 -4.38
C GLY A 10 -8.10 0.28 -3.92
N VAL A 11 -9.17 -0.12 -3.24
CA VAL A 11 -10.18 0.76 -2.63
C VAL A 11 -9.88 0.88 -1.13
N THR A 12 -9.44 2.06 -0.69
CA THR A 12 -9.17 2.30 0.73
C THR A 12 -10.44 2.72 1.46
N SER A 13 -10.55 2.30 2.71
CA SER A 13 -11.67 2.59 3.59
C SER A 13 -11.21 2.97 4.99
N ASN A 14 -12.10 3.57 5.78
CA ASN A 14 -11.83 3.80 7.20
C ASN A 14 -11.74 2.47 8.00
N PHE A 15 -11.31 2.59 9.25
CA PHE A 15 -11.54 1.55 10.24
C PHE A 15 -13.04 1.39 10.49
N PRO A 16 -13.56 0.14 10.51
CA PRO A 16 -14.96 -0.09 10.83
C PRO A 16 -15.32 0.53 12.18
N TYR A 17 -16.46 1.18 12.26
CA TYR A 17 -16.97 1.74 13.51
C TYR A 17 -18.37 1.17 13.77
N ALA A 18 -18.73 1.02 15.05
CA ALA A 18 -20.05 0.56 15.44
C ALA A 18 -21.06 1.72 15.37
N ASP A 19 -22.16 1.53 14.65
CA ASP A 19 -23.29 2.45 14.69
C ASP A 19 -23.93 2.42 16.08
N LYS A 20 -24.04 3.59 16.71
CA LYS A 20 -24.59 3.75 18.06
C LYS A 20 -26.04 3.27 18.19
N ARG A 21 -26.81 3.24 17.10
CA ARG A 21 -28.25 2.92 17.14
C ARG A 21 -28.54 1.43 17.18
N ASN A 22 -27.69 0.61 16.56
CA ASN A 22 -27.97 -0.81 16.36
C ASN A 22 -26.72 -1.72 16.46
N GLY A 23 -25.55 -1.16 16.83
CA GLY A 23 -24.30 -1.90 16.95
C GLY A 23 -23.71 -2.37 15.61
N CYS A 24 -24.30 -2.01 14.47
CA CYS A 24 -23.84 -2.48 13.18
C CYS A 24 -22.49 -1.87 12.82
N LEU A 25 -21.50 -2.71 12.50
CA LEU A 25 -20.20 -2.26 12.02
C LEU A 25 -20.32 -1.70 10.61
N LYS A 26 -19.99 -0.42 10.47
CA LYS A 26 -20.06 0.32 9.22
C LYS A 26 -18.66 0.66 8.70
N LEU A 27 -18.54 0.62 7.39
CA LEU A 27 -17.32 0.94 6.65
C LEU A 27 -17.63 2.00 5.60
N TYR A 28 -16.79 3.02 5.56
CA TYR A 28 -16.89 4.16 4.66
C TYR A 28 -15.77 4.13 3.64
N VAL A 29 -16.16 4.19 2.37
CA VAL A 29 -15.28 4.48 1.25
C VAL A 29 -15.45 5.95 0.93
N SER A 30 -14.44 6.73 1.28
CA SER A 30 -14.35 8.16 1.01
C SER A 30 -13.26 8.42 -0.03
N LEU A 31 -13.26 9.63 -0.60
CA LEU A 31 -12.40 10.09 -1.71
C LEU A 31 -12.91 9.68 -3.09
N TYR A 32 -12.79 10.61 -4.03
CA TYR A 32 -13.25 10.44 -5.41
C TYR A 32 -12.61 9.21 -6.07
N ASP A 33 -11.29 9.06 -5.97
CA ASP A 33 -10.57 7.95 -6.60
C ASP A 33 -11.01 6.57 -6.08
N ASN A 34 -11.25 6.44 -4.77
CA ASN A 34 -11.74 5.20 -4.19
C ASN A 34 -13.17 4.88 -4.59
N ILE A 35 -14.07 5.87 -4.60
CA ILE A 35 -15.45 5.67 -5.01
C ILE A 35 -15.50 5.36 -6.52
N LYS A 36 -14.63 5.98 -7.33
CA LYS A 36 -14.50 5.72 -8.77
C LYS A 36 -14.01 4.30 -9.02
N LYS A 37 -12.97 3.85 -8.31
CA LYS A 37 -12.51 2.45 -8.36
C LYS A 37 -13.59 1.49 -7.91
N PHE A 38 -14.26 1.77 -6.79
CA PHE A 38 -15.37 0.94 -6.32
C PHE A 38 -16.47 0.85 -7.38
N TYR A 39 -16.85 1.95 -8.03
CA TYR A 39 -17.82 1.95 -9.11
C TYR A 39 -17.40 1.12 -10.32
N GLY A 40 -16.12 1.20 -10.72
CA GLY A 40 -15.60 0.48 -11.89
C GLY A 40 -15.37 -1.02 -11.65
N GLU A 41 -14.86 -1.38 -10.48
CA GLU A 41 -14.39 -2.76 -10.19
C GLU A 41 -15.41 -3.63 -9.45
N ILE A 42 -16.28 -3.03 -8.62
CA ILE A 42 -17.16 -3.77 -7.70
C ILE A 42 -18.63 -3.40 -7.90
N GLY A 43 -18.95 -2.12 -7.72
CA GLY A 43 -20.29 -1.56 -7.81
C GLY A 43 -21.26 -2.08 -6.75
N PHE A 44 -22.54 -1.78 -6.95
CA PHE A 44 -23.63 -2.35 -6.15
C PHE A 44 -24.52 -3.19 -7.02
N PHE A 45 -25.11 -4.25 -6.48
CA PHE A 45 -26.10 -5.06 -7.21
C PHE A 45 -27.41 -4.27 -7.50
N SER A 46 -27.92 -3.55 -6.50
CA SER A 46 -29.19 -2.83 -6.57
C SER A 46 -29.19 -1.69 -7.60
N LYS A 47 -30.17 -1.68 -8.51
CA LYS A 47 -30.36 -0.61 -9.52
C LYS A 47 -30.39 0.78 -8.89
N ARG A 48 -31.17 0.96 -7.81
CA ARG A 48 -31.25 2.24 -7.06
C ARG A 48 -29.87 2.71 -6.58
N LYS A 49 -29.07 1.81 -6.01
CA LYS A 49 -27.71 2.14 -5.51
C LYS A 49 -26.74 2.42 -6.66
N LYS A 50 -26.86 1.72 -7.79
CA LYS A 50 -26.07 2.00 -9.01
C LYS A 50 -26.32 3.42 -9.51
N GLU A 51 -27.58 3.84 -9.60
CA GLU A 51 -27.92 5.21 -10.03
C GLU A 51 -27.38 6.28 -9.08
N ILE A 52 -27.45 6.04 -7.76
CA ILE A 52 -26.83 6.94 -6.78
C ILE A 52 -25.31 6.98 -6.99
N LEU A 53 -24.66 5.84 -7.17
CA LEU A 53 -23.20 5.77 -7.35
C LEU A 53 -22.73 6.45 -8.65
N LYS A 54 -23.53 6.39 -9.73
CA LYS A 54 -23.26 7.11 -10.99
C LYS A 54 -23.13 8.63 -10.80
N SER A 55 -23.75 9.21 -9.76
CA SER A 55 -23.63 10.63 -9.46
C SER A 55 -22.21 11.06 -9.09
N ILE A 56 -21.28 10.12 -8.87
CA ILE A 56 -19.86 10.41 -8.63
C ILE A 56 -19.23 11.26 -9.74
N THR A 57 -19.72 11.17 -10.98
CA THR A 57 -19.23 12.00 -12.10
C THR A 57 -19.44 13.49 -11.87
N LYS A 58 -20.37 13.87 -10.99
CA LYS A 58 -20.66 15.25 -10.60
C LYS A 58 -19.78 15.74 -9.44
N ILE A 59 -19.03 14.84 -8.80
CA ILE A 59 -18.19 15.16 -7.64
C ILE A 59 -16.84 15.70 -8.12
N ASN A 60 -16.36 16.73 -7.44
CA ASN A 60 -15.06 17.32 -7.71
C ASN A 60 -13.91 16.31 -7.48
N SER A 61 -13.23 15.94 -8.57
CA SER A 61 -12.10 15.01 -8.60
C SER A 61 -10.77 15.63 -8.15
N SER A 62 -10.71 16.96 -8.01
CA SER A 62 -9.49 17.68 -7.61
C SER A 62 -9.21 17.66 -6.11
N ARG A 63 -10.16 17.18 -5.29
CA ARG A 63 -9.99 17.17 -3.83
C ARG A 63 -8.86 16.23 -3.42
N LEU A 64 -7.80 16.81 -2.86
CA LEU A 64 -6.66 16.06 -2.34
C LEU A 64 -7.06 15.26 -1.09
N SER A 65 -6.56 14.03 -1.02
CA SER A 65 -6.69 13.22 0.20
C SER A 65 -5.83 13.81 1.31
N LYS A 66 -6.35 13.83 2.54
CA LYS A 66 -5.53 14.19 3.71
C LYS A 66 -4.59 13.07 4.11
N ASN A 67 -5.00 11.82 3.93
CA ASN A 67 -4.34 10.67 4.54
C ASN A 67 -3.69 9.73 3.50
N ASP A 68 -4.02 9.86 2.22
CA ASP A 68 -3.46 9.04 1.15
C ASP A 68 -2.40 9.85 0.39
N PHE A 69 -1.13 9.60 0.72
CA PHE A 69 0.01 10.30 0.14
C PHE A 69 1.30 9.49 0.19
N ILE A 70 2.21 9.83 -0.71
CA ILE A 70 3.53 9.23 -0.83
C ILE A 70 4.47 9.97 0.14
N PRO A 71 4.92 9.33 1.23
CA PRO A 71 5.74 10.00 2.22
C PRO A 71 7.10 10.41 1.64
N PHE A 72 7.63 11.55 2.10
CA PHE A 72 8.96 12.09 1.78
C PHE A 72 9.24 12.44 0.30
N LEU A 73 8.30 12.20 -0.63
CA LEU A 73 8.54 12.42 -2.05
C LEU A 73 8.85 13.90 -2.37
N ASN A 74 8.10 14.82 -1.80
CA ASN A 74 8.35 16.25 -1.98
C ASN A 74 9.71 16.66 -1.43
N ASP A 75 10.05 16.22 -0.22
CA ASP A 75 11.30 16.60 0.44
C ASP A 75 12.51 16.04 -0.31
N TYR A 76 12.37 14.82 -0.84
CA TYR A 76 13.35 14.22 -1.73
C TYR A 76 13.55 15.08 -2.99
N LEU A 77 12.47 15.38 -3.72
CA LEU A 77 12.55 16.15 -4.97
C LEU A 77 13.09 17.57 -4.74
N ARG A 78 12.64 18.26 -3.69
CA ARG A 78 13.05 19.65 -3.38
C ARG A 78 14.51 19.75 -2.94
N ARG A 79 15.03 18.73 -2.26
CA ARG A 79 16.43 18.67 -1.86
C ARG A 79 17.36 18.40 -3.04
N LYS A 80 16.93 17.57 -3.99
CA LYS A 80 17.73 17.20 -5.16
C LYS A 80 17.66 18.22 -6.30
N TYR A 81 16.49 18.82 -6.53
CA TYR A 81 16.24 19.71 -7.67
C TYR A 81 15.85 21.12 -7.21
N ARG A 82 16.59 22.13 -7.67
CA ARG A 82 16.36 23.55 -7.34
C ARG A 82 15.38 24.28 -8.26
N ALA A 83 14.57 23.55 -9.03
CA ALA A 83 13.62 24.16 -9.94
C ALA A 83 12.44 24.81 -9.19
N GLU A 84 12.09 26.04 -9.55
CA GLU A 84 10.95 26.77 -8.96
C GLU A 84 9.63 26.01 -9.10
N PHE A 85 9.47 25.26 -10.19
CA PHE A 85 8.32 24.39 -10.38
C PHE A 85 8.21 23.33 -9.26
N ILE A 86 9.33 22.76 -8.83
CA ILE A 86 9.36 21.72 -7.79
C ILE A 86 9.11 22.30 -6.40
N SER A 87 9.58 23.52 -6.13
CA SER A 87 9.31 24.20 -4.86
C SER A 87 7.85 24.64 -4.73
N LYS A 88 7.23 25.13 -5.82
CA LYS A 88 5.85 25.64 -5.83
C LYS A 88 4.75 24.58 -5.93
N ASN A 89 5.09 23.35 -6.31
CA ASN A 89 4.11 22.27 -6.48
C ASN A 89 4.27 21.18 -5.42
N ASN A 90 3.18 20.44 -5.23
CA ASN A 90 3.15 19.25 -4.37
C ASN A 90 2.98 18.01 -5.26
N PHE A 91 3.85 17.01 -5.07
CA PHE A 91 3.91 15.75 -5.81
C PHE A 91 3.58 14.52 -4.96
N ASP A 92 3.33 14.67 -3.66
CA ASP A 92 3.08 13.55 -2.75
C ASP A 92 1.68 12.93 -2.91
N ARG A 93 0.74 13.61 -3.58
CA ARG A 93 -0.58 13.07 -3.89
C ARG A 93 -0.62 12.55 -5.31
N TYR A 94 -1.15 11.34 -5.53
CA TYR A 94 -1.23 10.72 -6.85
C TYR A 94 -1.88 11.59 -7.91
N ASN A 95 -3.01 12.23 -7.61
CA ASN A 95 -3.69 13.11 -8.56
C ASN A 95 -2.83 14.33 -8.95
N SER A 96 -2.13 14.94 -7.99
CA SER A 96 -1.22 16.06 -8.23
C SER A 96 0.04 15.62 -8.97
N LEU A 97 0.60 14.46 -8.62
CA LEU A 97 1.75 13.86 -9.29
C LEU A 97 1.42 13.57 -10.76
N ILE A 98 0.30 12.91 -11.05
CA ILE A 98 -0.15 12.61 -12.42
C ILE A 98 -0.35 13.90 -13.22
N LYS A 99 -1.05 14.88 -12.64
CA LYS A 99 -1.29 16.19 -13.29
C LYS A 99 0.01 16.88 -13.67
N ASN A 100 1.00 16.84 -12.79
CA ASN A 100 2.27 17.55 -12.96
C ASN A 100 3.37 16.72 -13.63
N TYR A 101 3.14 15.42 -13.84
CA TYR A 101 4.12 14.47 -14.37
C TYR A 101 4.77 14.93 -15.69
N PRO A 102 4.03 15.40 -16.72
CA PRO A 102 4.63 15.80 -18.00
C PRO A 102 5.66 16.94 -17.88
N ARG A 103 5.50 17.81 -16.88
CA ARG A 103 6.44 18.90 -16.59
C ARG A 103 7.57 18.43 -15.67
N LEU A 104 7.26 17.56 -14.71
CA LEU A 104 8.23 17.00 -13.77
C LEU A 104 9.32 16.20 -14.49
N ILE A 105 8.96 15.32 -15.44
CA ILE A 105 9.92 14.46 -16.17
C ILE A 105 10.92 15.23 -17.04
N LYS A 106 10.65 16.49 -17.35
CA LYS A 106 11.58 17.37 -18.09
C LYS A 106 12.67 17.95 -17.19
N ILE A 107 12.51 17.84 -15.86
CA ILE A 107 13.39 18.43 -14.85
C ILE A 107 14.21 17.35 -14.15
N ILE A 108 13.59 16.20 -13.87
CA ILE A 108 14.23 15.11 -13.12
C ILE A 108 15.10 14.22 -14.02
N ASP A 109 16.08 13.56 -13.41
CA ASP A 109 16.93 12.59 -14.10
C ASP A 109 16.19 11.28 -14.45
N LYS A 110 16.84 10.43 -15.26
CA LYS A 110 16.28 9.15 -15.71
C LYS A 110 15.93 8.21 -14.56
N LYS A 111 16.77 8.14 -13.51
CA LYS A 111 16.56 7.22 -12.38
C LYS A 111 15.34 7.65 -11.56
N ASP A 112 15.20 8.94 -11.32
CA ASP A 112 14.04 9.46 -10.60
C ASP A 112 12.77 9.36 -11.43
N LYS A 113 12.86 9.52 -12.76
CA LYS A 113 11.73 9.22 -13.63
C LYS A 113 11.29 7.76 -13.48
N GLU A 114 12.22 6.81 -13.51
CA GLU A 114 11.91 5.38 -13.31
C GLU A 114 11.25 5.12 -11.95
N LEU A 115 11.70 5.79 -10.88
CA LEU A 115 11.07 5.73 -9.57
C LEU A 115 9.63 6.27 -9.59
N ILE A 116 9.41 7.44 -10.18
CA ILE A 116 8.07 8.04 -10.29
C ILE A 116 7.14 7.14 -11.12
N ASP A 117 7.64 6.61 -12.24
CA ASP A 117 6.91 5.67 -13.10
C ASP A 117 6.50 4.42 -12.32
N TRP A 118 7.41 3.87 -11.52
CA TRP A 118 7.14 2.73 -10.66
C TRP A 118 6.07 3.03 -9.59
N ILE A 119 6.15 4.19 -8.93
CA ILE A 119 5.15 4.62 -7.94
C ILE A 119 3.77 4.78 -8.61
N LEU A 120 3.70 5.48 -9.74
CA LEU A 120 2.45 5.71 -10.47
C LEU A 120 1.83 4.42 -11.02
N LYS A 121 2.66 3.48 -11.47
CA LYS A 121 2.22 2.17 -11.97
C LYS A 121 1.59 1.33 -10.86
N ASN A 122 2.25 1.24 -9.71
CA ASN A 122 1.84 0.32 -8.64
C ASN A 122 0.79 0.92 -7.70
N ARG A 123 0.72 2.25 -7.58
CA ARG A 123 -0.26 2.96 -6.76
C ARG A 123 -0.37 2.46 -5.32
N PHE A 124 0.78 2.33 -4.65
CA PHE A 124 0.83 1.95 -3.24
C PHE A 124 0.01 2.90 -2.37
N TYR A 125 -0.71 2.30 -1.42
CA TYR A 125 -1.27 3.02 -0.29
C TYR A 125 -0.25 3.01 0.85
N PHE A 126 0.14 4.19 1.31
CA PHE A 126 1.05 4.34 2.43
C PHE A 126 0.24 4.63 3.69
N ASP A 127 0.47 3.83 4.72
CA ASP A 127 -0.13 4.02 6.04
C ASP A 127 0.98 4.28 7.07
N GLN A 128 0.71 5.14 8.05
CA GLN A 128 1.70 5.51 9.04
C GLN A 128 1.80 4.43 10.11
N LEU A 129 3.02 4.01 10.43
CA LEU A 129 3.28 3.12 11.56
C LEU A 129 3.01 3.87 12.87
N ILE A 130 2.02 3.42 13.63
CA ILE A 130 1.60 4.06 14.89
C ILE A 130 2.39 3.51 16.08
N ASN A 131 2.66 2.21 16.09
CA ASN A 131 3.26 1.53 17.24
C ASN A 131 4.02 0.27 16.82
N VAL A 132 5.09 -0.05 17.55
CA VAL A 132 5.86 -1.30 17.43
C VAL A 132 6.07 -1.84 18.83
N GLU A 133 5.53 -3.02 19.11
CA GLU A 133 5.64 -3.67 20.41
C GLU A 133 6.36 -5.01 20.28
N LYS A 134 7.41 -5.21 21.09
CA LYS A 134 8.05 -6.52 21.21
C LYS A 134 7.26 -7.39 22.17
N THR A 135 6.82 -8.56 21.70
CA THR A 135 6.16 -9.57 22.55
C THR A 135 7.18 -10.55 23.12
N LYS A 136 7.05 -10.90 24.40
CA LYS A 136 7.81 -12.01 25.02
C LYS A 136 7.21 -13.39 24.72
N LYS A 137 5.99 -13.42 24.17
CA LYS A 137 5.29 -14.68 23.85
C LYS A 137 5.74 -15.18 22.49
N LEU A 138 6.17 -16.44 22.44
CA LEU A 138 6.39 -17.18 21.20
C LEU A 138 5.07 -17.31 20.43
N LYS A 139 5.12 -17.14 19.11
CA LYS A 139 3.98 -17.29 18.20
C LYS A 139 4.41 -18.06 16.97
N ASN A 140 3.51 -18.91 16.47
CA ASN A 140 3.70 -19.54 15.17
C ASN A 140 3.56 -18.46 14.08
N VAL A 141 4.55 -18.41 13.20
CA VAL A 141 4.58 -17.53 12.04
C VAL A 141 4.59 -18.37 10.78
N TYR A 142 3.95 -17.85 9.74
CA TYR A 142 3.88 -18.51 8.44
C TYR A 142 4.44 -17.56 7.40
N SER A 143 5.17 -18.10 6.44
CA SER A 143 5.58 -17.39 5.25
C SER A 143 5.35 -18.26 4.02
N ILE A 144 5.13 -17.62 2.88
CA ILE A 144 4.91 -18.29 1.60
C ILE A 144 6.12 -18.01 0.73
N LYS A 145 6.75 -19.05 0.20
CA LYS A 145 7.78 -18.88 -0.82
C LYS A 145 7.12 -18.38 -2.10
N VAL A 146 7.58 -17.23 -2.59
CA VAL A 146 7.10 -16.64 -3.85
C VAL A 146 8.22 -16.66 -4.86
N GLU A 147 7.99 -17.32 -5.99
CA GLU A 147 8.90 -17.29 -7.12
C GLU A 147 8.71 -15.97 -7.89
N SER A 148 9.43 -14.93 -7.47
CA SER A 148 9.44 -13.61 -8.10
C SER A 148 10.77 -12.91 -7.80
N LYS A 149 11.12 -11.89 -8.59
CA LYS A 149 12.39 -11.15 -8.43
C LYS A 149 12.61 -10.58 -7.02
N CYS A 150 11.55 -10.23 -6.30
CA CYS A 150 11.62 -9.63 -4.97
C CYS A 150 11.03 -10.51 -3.87
N HIS A 151 10.66 -11.76 -4.18
CA HIS A 151 10.14 -12.75 -3.23
C HIS A 151 9.06 -12.19 -2.26
N SER A 152 8.23 -11.25 -2.73
CA SER A 152 7.26 -10.55 -1.90
C SER A 152 5.83 -11.03 -2.17
N PHE A 153 4.96 -10.97 -1.16
CA PHE A 153 3.52 -11.24 -1.29
C PHE A 153 2.68 -10.22 -0.52
N ILE A 154 1.40 -10.16 -0.85
CA ILE A 154 0.43 -9.32 -0.12
C ILE A 154 -0.29 -10.18 0.91
N ALA A 155 -0.28 -9.76 2.18
CA ALA A 155 -1.09 -10.35 3.23
C ALA A 155 -1.59 -9.27 4.19
N ASN A 156 -2.86 -9.35 4.59
CA ASN A 156 -3.51 -8.40 5.50
C ASN A 156 -3.39 -6.92 5.06
N GLY A 157 -3.26 -6.66 3.76
CA GLY A 157 -3.09 -5.31 3.21
C GLY A 157 -1.66 -4.77 3.26
N PHE A 158 -0.68 -5.59 3.66
CA PHE A 158 0.74 -5.25 3.67
C PHE A 158 1.50 -6.02 2.58
N VAL A 159 2.55 -5.39 2.06
CA VAL A 159 3.56 -6.07 1.26
C VAL A 159 4.56 -6.71 2.22
N ASN A 160 4.64 -8.03 2.20
CA ASN A 160 5.56 -8.82 3.01
C ASN A 160 6.70 -9.28 2.10
N HIS A 161 7.94 -8.95 2.47
CA HIS A 161 9.13 -9.39 1.75
C HIS A 161 9.71 -10.61 2.44
N ASN A 162 9.90 -11.71 1.71
CA ASN A 162 10.62 -12.86 2.26
C ASN A 162 12.08 -12.48 2.49
N THR A 163 12.55 -12.62 3.71
CA THR A 163 14.00 -12.64 3.96
C THR A 163 14.48 -14.04 3.61
N GLU A 164 14.69 -14.30 2.31
CA GLU A 164 15.20 -15.59 1.84
C GLU A 164 16.71 -15.66 2.14
N ALA A 165 17.07 -15.79 3.41
CA ALA A 165 18.43 -16.12 3.83
C ALA A 165 18.60 -17.64 3.70
N LYS A 166 18.64 -18.15 2.47
CA LYS A 166 18.98 -19.55 2.23
C LYS A 166 20.49 -19.71 2.44
N LEU A 167 20.87 -19.91 3.70
CA LEU A 167 22.24 -20.22 4.08
C LEU A 167 22.63 -21.56 3.47
N MET A 168 23.87 -21.68 2.97
CA MET A 168 24.41 -23.01 2.68
C MET A 168 24.40 -23.84 3.98
N PRO A 169 24.27 -25.18 3.91
CA PRO A 169 24.25 -26.02 5.11
C PRO A 169 25.37 -25.71 6.10
N ILE A 170 26.59 -25.49 5.59
CA ILE A 170 27.77 -25.12 6.40
C ILE A 170 27.66 -23.74 7.07
N SER A 171 26.97 -22.79 6.42
CA SER A 171 26.73 -21.46 6.97
C SER A 171 25.62 -21.46 8.02
N SER A 172 24.68 -22.40 7.94
CA SER A 172 23.69 -22.63 9.00
C SER A 172 24.38 -23.14 10.27
N GLU A 173 25.34 -24.06 10.12
CA GLU A 173 26.10 -24.63 11.24
C GLU A 173 26.94 -23.56 11.96
N LEU A 174 27.66 -22.73 11.19
CA LEU A 174 28.43 -21.59 11.71
C LEU A 174 27.58 -20.52 12.42
N LEU A 175 26.26 -20.50 12.16
CA LEU A 175 25.33 -19.52 12.72
C LEU A 175 24.42 -20.10 13.80
N GLN A 176 24.50 -21.41 14.11
CA GLN A 176 23.66 -22.03 15.14
C GLN A 176 23.89 -21.43 16.53
N ASP A 177 25.14 -21.06 16.84
CA ASP A 177 25.53 -20.49 18.13
C ASP A 177 25.33 -18.97 18.24
N ILE A 178 24.90 -18.32 17.15
CA ILE A 178 24.56 -16.90 17.18
C ILE A 178 23.09 -16.79 17.55
N ASP A 179 22.82 -16.27 18.75
CA ASP A 179 21.48 -15.96 19.20
C ASP A 179 20.89 -14.83 18.33
N LYS A 180 20.13 -15.23 17.32
CA LYS A 180 19.42 -14.32 16.41
C LYS A 180 17.95 -14.42 16.76
N ASP A 181 17.30 -13.27 16.94
CA ASP A 181 15.83 -13.10 17.06
C ASP A 181 15.10 -13.58 15.78
N THR A 182 15.28 -14.86 15.41
CA THR A 182 14.87 -15.46 14.14
C THR A 182 14.24 -16.83 14.39
N VAL A 183 13.25 -17.18 13.58
CA VAL A 183 12.52 -18.45 13.69
C VAL A 183 13.14 -19.45 12.73
N LYS A 184 13.44 -20.67 13.21
CA LYS A 184 13.91 -21.77 12.35
C LYS A 184 12.82 -22.13 11.34
N PHE A 185 13.18 -22.22 10.07
CA PHE A 185 12.24 -22.61 9.03
C PHE A 185 11.88 -24.10 9.18
N THR A 186 10.59 -24.40 9.26
CA THR A 186 10.06 -25.76 9.25
C THR A 186 9.11 -25.92 8.06
N PRO A 187 9.29 -26.93 7.20
CA PRO A 187 8.34 -27.20 6.13
C PRO A 187 6.96 -27.51 6.73
N ASN A 188 5.92 -26.97 6.12
CA ASN A 188 4.52 -27.15 6.53
C ASN A 188 3.76 -28.17 5.67
N PHE A 189 4.47 -28.84 4.76
CA PHE A 189 3.96 -29.90 3.91
C PHE A 189 4.74 -31.17 4.21
N ASP A 190 4.08 -32.14 4.82
CA ASP A 190 4.48 -33.52 4.79
C ASP A 190 4.31 -34.01 3.35
N ASN A 191 5.39 -34.54 2.76
CA ASN A 191 5.39 -35.11 1.41
C ASN A 191 4.64 -36.47 1.37
N SER A 192 3.51 -36.60 2.09
CA SER A 192 2.66 -37.79 2.14
C SER A 192 1.56 -37.75 1.10
#